data_AF-A0A7Y0FX91-F1
#
_entry.id   AF-A0A7Y0FX91-F1
#
_cell.length_a   1.000
_cell.length_b   1.000
_cell.length_c   1.000
_cell.angle_alpha   90.00
_cell.angle_beta   90.00
_cell.angle_gamma   90.00
#
_symmetry.space_group_name_H-M   'P 1'
#
loop_
_entity.id
_entity.type
_entity.pdbx_description
1 polymer ?
#
loop_
_entity_poly.entity_id
_entity_poly.type
_entity_poly.pdbx_seq_one_letter_code
_entity_poly.pdbx_strand_id
1 'polypeptide(L)' 'MGGTYFDDEQEIGPQGLALLRNVLADLFRDQSGDSNTDEELGLAKELVALFKSGFRSEEELKAMARGSSFLNHHNS' A
#
# COMPACT_ATOMS: atom_id res chain seq x y z
N MET A 1 34.95 3.04 -17.74
CA MET A 1 34.12 1.82 -17.61
C MET A 1 34.43 1.20 -16.27
N GLY A 2 33.48 1.23 -15.33
CA GLY A 2 33.68 0.66 -13.99
C GLY A 2 32.53 0.98 -13.05
N GLY A 3 31.84 -0.07 -12.58
CA GLY A 3 30.93 -0.03 -11.45
C GLY A 3 29.45 -0.13 -11.82
N THR A 4 28.99 -1.37 -12.06
CA THR A 4 27.63 -1.90 -11.78
C THR A 4 26.48 -0.90 -11.97
N TYR A 5 25.86 -0.86 -13.16
CA TYR A 5 24.55 -1.49 -13.37
C TYR A 5 23.74 -1.44 -12.06
N PHE A 6 22.84 -0.46 -11.95
CA PHE A 6 21.92 -0.33 -10.83
C PHE A 6 20.95 -1.53 -10.85
N ASP A 7 21.49 -2.63 -10.37
CA ASP A 7 20.86 -3.75 -9.69
C ASP A 7 19.96 -3.17 -8.57
N ASP A 8 18.69 -3.47 -8.33
CA ASP A 8 17.69 -4.36 -8.90
C ASP A 8 16.33 -3.75 -8.44
N GLU A 9 15.28 -3.84 -9.28
CA GLU A 9 13.86 -3.88 -8.88
C GLU A 9 13.19 -2.87 -7.91
N GLN A 10 13.71 -1.68 -7.58
CA GLN A 10 13.06 -0.80 -6.56
C GLN A 10 12.63 -1.61 -5.32
N GLU A 11 13.57 -2.31 -4.68
CA GLU A 11 13.27 -3.03 -3.46
C GLU A 11 12.71 -2.08 -2.39
N ILE A 12 11.60 -2.47 -1.77
CA ILE A 12 11.03 -1.71 -0.67
C ILE A 12 11.91 -1.97 0.54
N GLY A 13 12.75 -0.98 0.88
CA GLY A 13 13.58 -1.05 2.07
C GLY A 13 12.78 -1.25 3.36
N PRO A 14 13.42 -1.67 4.46
CA PRO A 14 12.75 -2.01 5.71
C PRO A 14 11.91 -0.85 6.29
N GLN A 15 12.33 0.39 6.07
CA GLN A 15 11.58 1.59 6.45
C GLN A 15 10.30 1.76 5.63
N GLY A 16 10.35 1.45 4.33
CA GLY A 16 9.17 1.46 3.45
C GLY A 16 8.19 0.35 3.81
N LEU A 17 8.69 -0.85 4.11
CA LEU A 17 7.85 -1.96 4.58
C LEU A 17 7.18 -1.65 5.91
N ALA A 18 7.89 -1.01 6.85
CA ALA A 18 7.33 -0.58 8.12
C ALA A 18 6.21 0.45 7.94
N LEU A 19 6.42 1.43 7.04
CA LEU A 19 5.38 2.41 6.67
C LEU A 19 4.15 1.72 6.09
N LEU A 20 4.33 0.85 5.09
CA LEU A 20 3.24 0.13 4.44
C LEU A 20 2.45 -0.73 5.43
N ARG A 21 3.13 -1.42 6.33
CA ARG A 21 2.50 -2.20 7.40
C ARG A 21 1.68 -1.33 8.34
N ASN A 22 2.17 -0.14 8.71
CA ASN A 22 1.43 0.78 9.58
C ASN A 22 0.18 1.33 8.88
N VAL A 23 0.32 1.76 7.60
CA VAL A 23 -0.83 2.21 6.79
C VAL A 23 -1.87 1.11 6.68
N LEU A 24 -1.44 -0.11 6.33
CA LEU A 24 -2.32 -1.27 6.21
C LEU A 24 -3.08 -1.53 7.52
N ALA A 25 -2.37 -1.59 8.65
CA ALA A 25 -2.98 -1.82 9.95
C ALA A 25 -3.98 -0.72 10.37
N ASP A 26 -3.70 0.53 10.03
CA ASP A 26 -4.60 1.66 10.31
C ASP A 26 -5.88 1.59 9.46
N LEU A 27 -5.75 1.22 8.19
CA LEU A 27 -6.89 1.06 7.27
C LEU A 27 -7.79 -0.12 7.65
N PHE A 28 -7.24 -1.20 8.22
CA PHE A 28 -8.05 -2.32 8.73
C PHE A 28 -8.65 -2.06 10.11
N ARG A 29 -7.98 -1.29 10.95
CA ARG A 29 -8.52 -0.92 12.26
C ARG A 29 -9.82 -0.09 12.14
N ASP A 30 -9.93 0.70 11.07
CA ASP A 30 -11.13 1.48 10.73
C ASP A 30 -12.26 0.58 10.16
N GLN A 31 -11.91 -0.57 9.59
CA GLN A 31 -12.84 -1.58 9.05
C GLN A 31 -13.20 -2.61 10.13
N SER A 32 -14.02 -2.21 11.10
CA SER A 32 -14.51 -3.09 12.18
C SER A 32 -15.55 -4.14 11.74
N GLY A 33 -15.52 -4.62 10.50
CA GLY A 33 -16.45 -5.64 10.00
C GLY A 33 -15.79 -6.52 8.95
N ASP A 34 -15.89 -7.84 9.16
CA ASP A 34 -15.62 -8.96 8.23
C ASP A 34 -14.81 -8.57 6.98
N SER A 35 -13.57 -8.10 7.17
CA SER A 35 -12.69 -7.82 6.04
C SER A 35 -12.30 -9.16 5.44
N ASN A 36 -12.73 -9.40 4.20
CA ASN A 36 -12.35 -10.61 3.51
C ASN A 36 -10.84 -10.59 3.28
N THR A 37 -10.16 -11.70 3.54
CA THR A 37 -8.70 -11.80 3.38
C THR A 37 -8.23 -11.48 1.95
N ASP A 38 -9.12 -11.61 0.97
CA ASP A 38 -8.90 -11.19 -0.42
C ASP A 38 -8.84 -9.66 -0.58
N GLU A 39 -9.70 -8.93 0.14
CA GLU A 39 -9.69 -7.45 0.19
C GLU A 39 -8.44 -6.96 0.92
N GLU A 40 -8.03 -7.65 1.99
CA GLU A 40 -6.77 -7.36 2.70
C GLU A 40 -5.55 -7.48 1.80
N LEU A 41 -5.50 -8.56 1.02
CA LEU A 41 -4.44 -8.81 0.06
C LEU A 41 -4.46 -7.81 -1.11
N GLY A 42 -5.65 -7.41 -1.56
CA GLY A 42 -5.84 -6.39 -2.59
C GLY A 42 -5.27 -5.04 -2.16
N LEU A 43 -5.64 -4.59 -0.96
CA LEU A 43 -5.18 -3.32 -0.39
C LEU A 43 -3.65 -3.32 -0.18
N ALA A 44 -3.09 -4.45 0.30
CA ALA A 44 -1.65 -4.59 0.48
C ALA A 44 -0.87 -4.47 -0.84
N LYS A 45 -1.36 -5.10 -1.91
CA LYS A 45 -0.76 -5.00 -3.25
C LYS A 45 -0.84 -3.58 -3.80
N GLU A 46 -1.94 -2.89 -3.57
CA GLU A 46 -2.12 -1.51 -4.03
C GLU A 46 -1.20 -0.54 -3.29
N LEU A 47 -1.06 -0.67 -1.97
CA LEU A 47 -0.12 0.13 -1.19
C LEU A 47 1.32 -0.04 -1.67
N VAL A 48 1.72 -1.27 -1.99
CA VAL A 48 3.03 -1.57 -2.60
C VAL A 48 3.17 -0.88 -3.97
N ALA A 49 2.14 -0.93 -4.82
CA ALA A 49 2.16 -0.28 -6.12
C ALA A 49 2.26 1.25 -6.00
N LEU A 50 1.50 1.86 -5.09
CA LEU A 50 1.57 3.29 -4.79
C LEU A 50 2.98 3.68 -4.30
N PHE A 51 3.56 2.91 -3.38
CA PHE A 51 4.91 3.18 -2.88
C PHE A 51 5.97 3.10 -3.99
N LYS A 52 5.89 2.09 -4.86
CA LYS A 52 6.75 1.98 -6.05
C LYS A 52 6.48 3.09 -7.08
N SER A 53 5.27 3.61 -7.13
CA SER A 53 4.91 4.77 -7.96
C SER A 53 5.45 6.11 -7.42
N GLY A 54 5.95 6.13 -6.18
CA GLY A 54 6.60 7.32 -5.59
C GLY A 54 5.88 7.94 -4.39
N PHE A 55 4.76 7.38 -3.92
CA PHE A 55 4.10 7.85 -2.70
C PHE A 55 4.89 7.43 -1.46
N ARG A 56 5.40 8.40 -0.70
CA ARG A 56 6.33 8.16 0.43
C ARG A 56 5.74 8.49 1.81
N SER A 57 4.55 9.09 1.86
CA SER A 57 3.94 9.56 3.11
C SER A 57 2.73 8.72 3.51
N GLU A 58 2.53 8.56 4.82
CA GLU A 58 1.42 7.80 5.37
C GLU A 58 0.06 8.39 4.95
N GLU A 59 -0.08 9.71 5.00
CA GLU A 59 -1.30 10.44 4.65
C GLU A 59 -1.65 10.28 3.17
N GLU A 60 -0.66 10.36 2.28
CA GLU A 60 -0.84 10.18 0.84
C GLU A 60 -1.27 8.75 0.51
N LEU A 61 -0.59 7.75 1.09
CA LEU A 61 -0.93 6.34 0.90
C LEU A 61 -2.36 6.05 1.39
N LYS A 62 -2.75 6.59 2.55
CA LYS A 62 -4.12 6.45 3.07
C LYS A 62 -5.16 7.14 2.20
N ALA A 63 -4.89 8.36 1.74
CA ALA A 63 -5.80 9.11 0.88
C ALA A 63 -6.01 8.42 -0.47
N MET A 64 -4.93 7.92 -1.07
CA MET A 64 -4.98 7.19 -2.32
C MET A 64 -5.69 5.85 -2.17
N ALA A 65 -5.35 5.04 -1.15
CA ALA A 65 -5.98 3.75 -0.89
C ALA A 65 -7.47 3.84 -0.53
N ARG A 66 -7.90 4.97 0.08
CA ARG A 66 -9.33 5.25 0.32
C ARG A 66 -10.08 5.72 -0.93
N GLY A 67 -9.39 6.41 -1.84
CA GLY A 67 -9.96 6.95 -3.08
C GLY A 67 -9.98 5.98 -4.27
N SER A 68 -9.17 4.91 -4.23
CA SER A 68 -8.89 3.99 -5.35
C SER A 68 -9.92 2.88 -5.59
N SER A 69 -11.01 2.79 -4.82
CA SER A 69 -12.15 1.86 -5.02
C SER A 69 -12.12 0.53 -4.25
N PHE A 70 -11.92 0.56 -2.94
CA PHE A 70 -12.44 -0.49 -2.05
C PHE A 70 -13.79 -0.10 -1.40
N LEU A 71 -14.10 1.19 -1.25
CA LEU A 71 -15.36 1.67 -0.63
C LEU A 71 -16.52 1.91 -1.61
N ASN A 72 -16.31 1.80 -2.93
CA ASN A 72 -17.37 2.11 -3.91
C ASN A 72 -18.17 0.88 -4.39
N HIS A 73 -17.92 -0.31 -3.82
CA HIS A 73 -18.73 -1.52 -4.04
C HIS A 73 -19.75 -1.77 -2.92
N HIS A 74 -20.30 -0.70 -2.33
CA HIS A 74 -21.47 -0.79 -1.44
C HIS A 74 -22.52 0.25 -1.82
N ASN A 75 -22.69 0.53 -3.11
CA ASN A 75 -23.78 1.36 -3.58
C ASN A 75 -24.27 0.89 -4.95
N SER A 76 -24.86 -0.30 -4.98
CA SER A 76 -25.77 -0.77 -6.03
C SER A 76 -27.09 -1.18 -5.41
#